data_AF-A0A953ZWJ8-F1
#
_entry.id   AF-A0A953ZWJ8-F1
#
_cell.length_a   1.000
_cell.length_b   1.000
_cell.length_c   1.000
_cell.angle_alpha   90.00
_cell.angle_beta   90.00
_cell.angle_gamma   90.00
#
_symmetry.space_group_name_H-M   'P 1'
#
loop_
_entity.id
_entity.type
_entity.pdbx_description
1 polymer ?
#
loop_
_entity_poly.entity_id
_entity_poly.type
_entity_poly.pdbx_seq_one_letter_code
_entity_poly.pdbx_strand_id
1 'polypeptide(L)'
;MLGRYRIVRGKRPPGDPLPVGTRQDTRKHTRHILRPDAAAVAAYLAAPSERAWQQFADDYRQTLARRYAGDRAPFDAIADQARTDDVWLGCNCPTDKNPRVDHCHTYLALQFFAARYPALEVRMPD
;
A
#
# COMPACT_ATOMS: atom_id res chain seq x y z
N MET A 1 -4.26 12.68 -7.54
CA MET A 1 -3.25 12.43 -6.48
C MET A 1 -3.22 10.94 -6.10
N LEU A 2 -2.09 10.41 -5.61
CA LEU A 2 -2.00 9.02 -5.11
C LEU A 2 -1.92 9.00 -3.57
N GLY A 3 -2.91 8.37 -2.93
CA GLY A 3 -2.97 8.25 -1.47
C GLY A 3 -3.30 6.83 -1.02
N ARG A 4 -3.58 6.67 0.27
CA ARG A 4 -4.08 5.40 0.82
C ARG A 4 -5.40 5.58 1.56
N TYR A 5 -6.15 4.49 1.66
CA TYR A 5 -7.34 4.43 2.48
C TYR A 5 -7.39 3.12 3.27
N ARG A 6 -8.15 3.13 4.36
CA ARG A 6 -8.40 1.93 5.15
C ARG A 6 -9.59 1.17 4.57
N ILE A 7 -9.40 -0.10 4.24
CA ILE A 7 -10.49 -1.03 3.96
C ILE A 7 -11.03 -1.53 5.31
N VAL A 8 -12.22 -1.05 5.69
CA VAL A 8 -12.92 -1.52 6.89
C VAL A 8 -13.72 -2.79 6.58
N ARG A 9 -13.66 -3.78 7.48
CA ARG A 9 -14.55 -4.95 7.43
C ARG A 9 -15.84 -4.61 8.17
N GLY A 10 -16.99 -4.88 7.56
CA GLY A 10 -18.30 -4.58 8.15
C GLY A 10 -18.67 -3.10 8.04
N LYS A 11 -19.31 -2.56 9.08
CA LYS A 11 -19.81 -1.17 9.08
C LYS A 11 -18.65 -0.18 9.21
N ARG A 12 -18.52 0.72 8.25
CA ARG A 12 -17.57 1.83 8.27
C ARG A 12 -17.94 2.83 9.38
N PRO A 13 -17.00 3.28 10.22
CA PRO A 13 -17.25 4.32 11.21
C PRO A 13 -17.68 5.64 10.55
N PRO A 14 -18.58 6.44 11.15
CA PRO A 14 -18.97 7.73 10.60
C PRO A 14 -17.81 8.71 10.38
N GLY A 15 -16.75 8.63 11.19
CA GLY A 15 -15.55 9.47 11.10
C GLY A 15 -14.47 8.99 10.13
N ASP A 16 -14.71 7.90 9.37
CA ASP A 16 -13.78 7.37 8.37
C ASP A 16 -14.51 7.19 7.03
N PRO A 17 -14.98 8.28 6.38
CA PRO A 17 -15.71 8.18 5.13
C PRO A 17 -14.83 7.58 4.02
N LEU A 18 -15.47 6.96 3.02
CA LEU A 18 -14.73 6.52 1.84
C LEU A 18 -14.23 7.75 1.07
N PRO A 19 -12.98 7.76 0.62
CA PRO A 19 -12.52 8.85 -0.22
C PRO A 19 -13.19 8.80 -1.59
N VAL A 20 -13.38 9.99 -2.18
CA VAL A 20 -13.83 10.15 -3.55
C VAL A 20 -12.66 9.81 -4.50
N GLY A 21 -12.95 9.14 -5.61
CA GLY A 21 -11.97 8.73 -6.61
C GLY A 21 -11.86 7.22 -6.78
N THR A 22 -10.81 6.79 -7.49
CA THR A 22 -10.57 5.38 -7.79
C THR A 22 -9.93 4.68 -6.59
N ARG A 23 -10.53 3.58 -6.15
CA ARG A 23 -10.04 2.79 -5.01
C ARG A 23 -9.48 1.48 -5.52
N GLN A 24 -8.20 1.22 -5.25
CA GLN A 24 -7.51 -0.01 -5.64
C GLN A 24 -7.29 -0.91 -4.43
N ASP A 25 -7.83 -2.12 -4.46
CA ASP A 25 -7.58 -3.11 -3.41
C ASP A 25 -6.21 -3.77 -3.61
N THR A 26 -5.30 -3.54 -2.67
CA THR A 26 -3.92 -4.03 -2.73
C THR A 26 -3.65 -5.14 -1.71
N ARG A 27 -4.68 -5.72 -1.11
CA ARG A 27 -4.52 -6.78 -0.09
C ARG A 27 -3.79 -7.99 -0.68
N LYS A 28 -3.09 -8.73 0.20
CA LYS A 28 -2.28 -9.92 -0.14
C LYS A 28 -2.99 -11.00 -0.97
N HIS A 29 -4.33 -11.07 -0.93
CA HIS A 29 -5.12 -12.07 -1.66
C HIS A 29 -5.55 -11.61 -3.06
N THR A 30 -5.31 -10.35 -3.42
CA THR A 30 -5.63 -9.81 -4.75
C THR A 30 -4.59 -10.23 -5.79
N ARG A 31 -4.80 -9.86 -7.06
CA ARG A 31 -3.78 -9.96 -8.13
C ARG A 31 -3.08 -8.64 -8.41
N HIS A 32 -3.24 -7.64 -7.54
CA HIS A 32 -2.71 -6.30 -7.75
C HIS A 32 -1.17 -6.29 -7.82
N ILE A 33 -0.58 -5.43 -8.66
CA ILE A 33 0.89 -5.32 -8.81
C ILE A 33 1.58 -4.89 -7.50
N LEU A 34 0.86 -4.16 -6.65
CA LEU A 34 1.31 -3.69 -5.32
C LEU A 34 0.95 -4.64 -4.18
N ARG A 35 0.45 -5.85 -4.44
CA ARG A 35 0.13 -6.79 -3.34
C ARG A 35 1.41 -7.23 -2.62
N PRO A 36 1.43 -7.31 -1.28
CA PRO A 36 2.55 -7.91 -0.57
C PRO A 36 2.51 -9.43 -0.70
N ASP A 37 3.63 -10.10 -0.43
CA ASP A 37 3.64 -11.56 -0.34
C ASP A 37 2.80 -12.03 0.86
N ALA A 38 1.98 -13.06 0.64
CA ALA A 38 1.03 -13.51 1.65
C ALA A 38 1.72 -14.21 2.84
N ALA A 39 2.80 -14.95 2.59
CA ALA A 39 3.58 -15.62 3.62
C ALA A 39 4.38 -14.61 4.45
N ALA A 40 4.98 -13.60 3.82
CA ALA A 40 5.66 -12.51 4.52
C ALA A 40 4.71 -11.74 5.45
N VAL A 41 3.49 -11.43 4.99
CA VAL A 41 2.46 -10.81 5.85
C VAL A 41 2.08 -11.74 7.01
N ALA A 42 1.90 -13.04 6.76
CA ALA A 42 1.56 -13.99 7.79
C ALA A 42 2.66 -14.11 8.86
N ALA A 43 3.92 -14.16 8.44
CA ALA A 43 5.07 -14.21 9.34
C ALA A 43 5.17 -12.95 10.20
N TYR A 44 5.04 -11.76 9.60
CA TYR A 44 5.05 -10.50 10.35
C TYR A 44 3.92 -10.43 11.39
N LEU A 45 2.69 -10.78 11.00
CA LEU A 45 1.52 -10.69 11.88
C LEU A 45 1.45 -11.79 12.94
N ALA A 46 2.28 -12.84 12.85
CA ALA A 46 2.36 -13.89 13.87
C ALA A 46 3.12 -13.42 15.12
N ALA A 47 4.15 -12.59 14.95
CA ALA A 47 4.97 -12.05 16.04
C ALA A 47 5.49 -10.64 15.67
N PRO A 48 4.61 -9.61 15.70
CA PRO A 48 4.99 -8.27 15.28
C PRO A 48 6.05 -7.68 16.23
N SER A 49 7.15 -7.24 15.64
CA SER A 49 8.25 -6.54 16.30
C SER A 49 8.91 -5.60 15.30
N GLU A 50 9.74 -4.66 15.75
CA GLU A 50 10.52 -3.78 14.86
C GLU A 50 11.41 -4.58 13.90
N ARG A 51 12.05 -5.65 14.39
CA ARG A 51 12.86 -6.55 13.55
C ARG A 51 12.01 -7.25 12.50
N ALA A 52 10.85 -7.79 12.88
CA ALA A 52 9.96 -8.47 11.94
C ALA A 52 9.38 -7.49 10.90
N TRP A 53 9.10 -6.25 11.32
CA TRP A 53 8.70 -5.17 10.41
C TRP A 53 9.80 -4.83 9.41
N GLN A 54 11.04 -4.62 9.87
CA GLN A 54 12.16 -4.29 8.99
C GLN A 54 12.37 -5.38 7.93
N GLN A 55 12.34 -6.65 8.34
CA GLN A 55 12.41 -7.79 7.42
C GLN A 55 11.28 -7.74 6.37
N PHE A 56 10.04 -7.59 6.82
CA PHE A 56 8.89 -7.47 5.91
C PHE A 56 9.03 -6.30 4.95
N ALA A 57 9.47 -5.15 5.44
CA ALA A 57 9.61 -3.93 4.67
C ALA A 57 10.67 -4.08 3.57
N ASP A 58 11.80 -4.70 3.89
CA ASP A 58 12.88 -4.94 2.94
C ASP A 58 12.47 -5.95 1.87
N ASP A 59 11.85 -7.07 2.25
CA ASP A 59 11.33 -8.06 1.31
C ASP A 59 10.28 -7.47 0.37
N TYR A 60 9.41 -6.60 0.91
CA TYR A 60 8.39 -5.93 0.14
C TYR A 60 8.99 -4.90 -0.84
N ARG A 61 9.94 -4.06 -0.40
CA ARG A 61 10.64 -3.11 -1.27
C ARG A 61 11.39 -3.82 -2.40
N GLN A 62 12.09 -4.92 -2.10
CA GLN A 62 12.74 -5.74 -3.12
C GLN A 62 11.74 -6.34 -4.10
N THR A 63 10.57 -6.76 -3.62
CA THR A 63 9.49 -7.26 -4.48
C THR A 63 8.95 -6.18 -5.41
N LEU A 64 8.72 -4.96 -4.93
CA LEU A 64 8.32 -3.84 -5.78
C LEU A 64 9.40 -3.50 -6.80
N ALA A 65 10.66 -3.42 -6.38
CA ALA A 65 11.79 -3.13 -7.26
C ALA A 65 11.93 -4.18 -8.39
N ARG A 66 11.83 -5.47 -8.06
CA ARG A 66 11.86 -6.55 -9.06
C ARG A 66 10.68 -6.46 -10.04
N ARG A 67 9.47 -6.24 -9.54
CA ARG A 67 8.27 -6.10 -10.38
C ARG A 67 8.41 -4.90 -11.32
N TYR A 68 8.83 -3.76 -10.79
CA TYR A 68 9.04 -2.54 -11.56
C TYR A 68 10.12 -2.69 -12.63
N ALA A 69 11.23 -3.38 -12.32
CA ALA A 69 12.30 -3.63 -13.28
C ALA A 69 11.88 -4.64 -14.36
N GLY A 70 11.05 -5.63 -14.02
CA GLY A 70 10.56 -6.64 -14.96
C GLY A 70 9.46 -6.12 -15.88
N ASP A 71 8.52 -5.33 -15.34
CA ASP A 71 7.47 -4.66 -16.10
C ASP A 71 7.04 -3.38 -15.38
N ARG A 72 7.42 -2.25 -15.96
CA ARG A 72 7.12 -0.92 -15.45
C ARG A 72 5.69 -0.49 -15.76
N ALA A 73 5.08 -1.01 -16.85
CA ALA A 73 3.84 -0.47 -17.39
C ALA A 73 2.66 -0.46 -16.38
N PRO A 74 2.47 -1.48 -15.52
CA PRO A 74 1.42 -1.43 -14.50
C PRO A 74 1.64 -0.34 -13.43
N PHE A 75 2.90 0.01 -13.13
CA PHE A 75 3.21 1.11 -12.21
C PHE A 75 2.98 2.46 -12.87
N ASP A 76 3.40 2.60 -14.13
CA ASP A 76 3.14 3.81 -14.93
C ASP A 76 1.64 4.06 -15.07
N ALA A 77 0.84 3.02 -15.32
CA ALA A 77 -0.62 3.15 -15.39
C ALA A 77 -1.24 3.70 -14.10
N ILE A 78 -0.74 3.27 -12.92
CA ILE A 78 -1.20 3.82 -11.64
C ILE A 78 -0.78 5.29 -11.50
N ALA A 79 0.47 5.62 -11.85
CA ALA A 79 0.98 6.99 -11.78
C ALA A 79 0.23 7.93 -12.73
N ASP A 80 -0.01 7.50 -13.96
CA ASP A 80 -0.73 8.26 -14.98
C ASP A 80 -2.18 8.49 -14.57
N GLN A 81 -2.86 7.45 -14.06
CA GLN A 81 -4.20 7.60 -13.51
C GLN A 81 -4.22 8.56 -12.31
N ALA A 82 -3.23 8.50 -11.43
CA ALA A 82 -3.13 9.38 -10.27
C ALA A 82 -2.76 10.83 -10.62
N ARG A 83 -2.34 11.13 -11.86
CA ARG A 83 -2.18 12.49 -12.38
C ARG A 83 -3.49 13.10 -12.84
N THR A 84 -4.46 12.30 -13.26
CA THR A 84 -5.77 12.77 -13.73
C THR A 84 -6.82 12.75 -12.62
N ASP A 85 -6.78 11.73 -11.78
CA ASP A 85 -7.78 11.47 -10.75
C ASP A 85 -7.12 11.15 -9.41
N ASP A 86 -7.94 11.17 -8.35
CA ASP A 86 -7.52 10.65 -7.06
C ASP A 86 -7.57 9.12 -7.05
N VAL A 87 -6.41 8.52 -6.77
CA VAL A 87 -6.22 7.07 -6.66
C VAL A 87 -5.86 6.72 -5.24
N TRP A 88 -6.58 5.75 -4.67
CA TRP A 88 -6.46 5.36 -3.27
C TRP A 88 -6.08 3.88 -3.14
N LEU A 89 -4.89 3.62 -2.60
CA LEU A 89 -4.39 2.28 -2.31
C LEU A 89 -4.99 1.75 -1.00
N GLY A 90 -5.69 0.62 -1.07
CA GLY A 90 -6.42 0.03 0.06
C GLY A 90 -5.67 -1.11 0.73
N CYS A 91 -5.50 -1.02 2.06
CA CYS A 91 -5.16 -2.14 2.95
C CYS A 91 -6.12 -2.17 4.15
N ASN A 92 -6.16 -3.29 4.89
CA ASN A 92 -6.95 -3.35 6.13
C ASN A 92 -6.30 -2.59 7.29
N CYS A 93 -4.98 -2.35 7.24
CA CYS A 93 -4.25 -1.66 8.31
C CYS A 93 -4.73 -0.19 8.44
N PRO A 94 -4.72 0.38 9.65
CA PRO A 94 -4.34 -0.26 10.92
C PRO A 94 -5.35 -1.30 11.42
N THR A 95 -4.85 -2.28 12.18
CA THR A 95 -5.62 -3.34 12.85
C THR A 95 -5.04 -3.61 14.24
N ASP A 96 -5.72 -4.36 15.10
CA ASP A 96 -5.20 -4.68 16.43
C ASP A 96 -3.83 -5.38 16.39
N LYS A 97 -3.58 -6.21 15.38
CA LYS A 97 -2.29 -6.90 15.17
C LYS A 97 -1.22 -6.04 14.47
N ASN A 98 -1.63 -4.92 13.88
CA ASN A 98 -0.73 -3.98 13.21
C ASN A 98 -1.32 -2.56 13.31
N PRO A 99 -1.17 -1.92 14.48
CA PRO A 99 -1.85 -0.66 14.79
C PRO A 99 -1.20 0.55 14.10
N ARG A 100 0.04 0.39 13.65
CA ARG A 100 0.87 1.43 13.06
C ARG A 100 0.61 1.56 11.57
N VAL A 101 0.21 2.75 11.12
CA VAL A 101 -0.09 3.01 9.70
C VAL A 101 1.17 3.01 8.83
N ASP A 102 2.27 3.51 9.39
CA ASP A 102 3.61 3.50 8.81
C ASP A 102 4.19 2.09 8.71
N HIS A 103 3.57 1.11 9.37
CA HIS A 103 3.87 -0.32 9.27
C HIS A 103 2.92 -1.07 8.30
N CYS A 104 2.32 -0.41 7.28
CA CYS A 104 1.56 -1.08 6.20
C CYS A 104 2.34 -1.12 4.88
N HIS A 105 2.13 -2.16 4.07
CA HIS A 105 2.68 -2.26 2.72
C HIS A 105 2.20 -1.12 1.80
N THR A 106 1.01 -0.56 2.01
CA THR A 106 0.56 0.62 1.24
C THR A 106 1.38 1.85 1.57
N TYR A 107 1.87 1.99 2.82
CA TYR A 107 2.76 3.09 3.18
C TYR A 107 4.07 2.97 2.40
N LEU A 108 4.66 1.77 2.40
CA LEU A 108 5.86 1.47 1.62
C LEU A 108 5.65 1.63 0.10
N ALA A 109 4.47 1.29 -0.40
CA ALA A 109 4.11 1.50 -1.81
C ALA A 109 4.09 3.00 -2.14
N LEU A 110 3.47 3.83 -1.29
CA LEU A 110 3.47 5.29 -1.49
C LEU A 110 4.90 5.85 -1.49
N GLN A 111 5.76 5.43 -0.56
CA GLN A 111 7.19 5.80 -0.59
C GLN A 111 7.88 5.41 -1.90
N PHE A 112 7.57 4.21 -2.42
CA PHE A 112 8.10 3.74 -3.69
C PHE A 112 7.66 4.64 -4.86
N PHE A 113 6.39 5.04 -4.90
CA PHE A 113 5.88 5.96 -5.93
C PHE A 113 6.50 7.35 -5.80
N ALA A 114 6.58 7.91 -4.59
CA ALA A 114 7.16 9.23 -4.35
C ALA A 114 8.62 9.30 -4.83
N ALA A 115 9.38 8.21 -4.66
CA ALA A 115 10.77 8.15 -5.09
C ALA A 115 10.93 7.97 -6.62
N ARG A 116 10.02 7.26 -7.30
CA ARG A 116 10.16 6.93 -8.74
C ARG A 116 9.39 7.85 -9.68
N TYR A 117 8.42 8.57 -9.15
CA TYR A 117 7.58 9.51 -9.88
C TYR A 117 7.62 10.86 -9.18
N PRO A 118 8.74 11.62 -9.25
CA PRO A 118 8.91 12.86 -8.49
C PRO A 118 7.91 13.97 -8.85
N ALA A 119 7.28 13.90 -10.03
CA ALA A 119 6.22 14.82 -10.44
C ALA A 119 4.81 14.36 -10.02
N LEU A 120 4.67 13.16 -9.45
CA LEU A 120 3.39 12.65 -8.96
C LEU A 120 3.13 13.18 -7.55
N GLU A 121 1.96 13.76 -7.34
CA GLU A 121 1.50 14.10 -5.98
C GLU A 121 1.18 12.81 -5.21
N VAL A 122 2.04 12.45 -4.27
CA VAL A 122 1.86 11.31 -3.37
C VAL A 122 1.56 11.81 -1.97
N ARG A 123 0.39 11.45 -1.44
CA ARG A 123 -0.05 11.82 -0.09
C ARG A 123 0.21 10.68 0.89
N MET A 124 1.21 10.86 1.74
CA MET A 124 1.46 9.97 2.87
C MET A 124 0.34 10.09 3.91
N PRO A 125 -0.03 9.00 4.61
CA PRO A 125 -0.94 9.10 5.75
C PRO A 125 -0.26 9.85 6.91
N ASP A 126 -1.06 10.64 7.63
CA ASP A 126 -0.69 11.24 8.91
C ASP A 126 -0.69 10.20 10.05
#